data_AF-A0A958CQR9-F1
#
_entry.id   AF-A0A958CQR9-F1
#
_cell.length_a   1.000
_cell.length_b   1.000
_cell.length_c   1.000
_cell.angle_alpha   90.00
_cell.angle_beta   90.00
_cell.angle_gamma   90.00
#
_symmetry.space_group_name_H-M   'P 1'
#
loop_
_entity.id
_entity.type
_entity.pdbx_description
1 polymer ?
#
loop_
_entity_poly.entity_id
_entity_poly.type
_entity_poly.pdbx_seq_one_letter_code
_entity_poly.pdbx_strand_id
1 'polypeptide(L)'
;DQAVTTMNLLRGAIDTLDYYKANLGSIDNYLGKFQDTAYYRSSPCFNPGGCTAAEWAAIKDSQRLGSEAQKRATDALFRGLDRQQDAMQADARTLQHLQSSAQGATGQMQAIGYANQLASQQANQLLQIRGLLIAQQNAIATRNQALADREAQEAAAGEQLRSGTFRSSTGRTW
;
A
#
# COMPACT_ATOMS: atom_id res chain seq x y z
N ASP A 1 -9.41 17.92 18.47
CA ASP A 1 -7.99 17.76 18.87
C ASP A 1 -7.19 17.39 17.63
N GLN A 2 -6.21 18.21 17.22
CA GLN A 2 -5.38 17.99 16.03
C GLN A 2 -4.56 16.70 16.11
N ALA A 3 -4.15 16.28 17.32
CA ALA A 3 -3.42 15.04 17.51
C ALA A 3 -4.29 13.82 17.12
N VAL A 4 -5.59 13.89 17.41
CA VAL A 4 -6.56 12.83 17.03
C VAL A 4 -6.71 12.74 15.51
N THR A 5 -6.80 13.87 14.80
CA THR A 5 -6.87 13.89 13.33
C THR A 5 -5.64 13.28 12.70
N THR A 6 -4.45 13.67 13.17
CA THR A 6 -3.16 13.14 12.73
C THR A 6 -3.07 11.63 12.99
N MET A 7 -3.51 11.17 14.16
CA MET A 7 -3.53 9.74 14.49
C MET A 7 -4.53 8.94 13.64
N ASN A 8 -5.67 9.53 13.27
CA ASN A 8 -6.64 8.88 12.38
C ASN A 8 -6.11 8.75 10.95
N LEU A 9 -5.31 9.71 10.49
CA LEU A 9 -4.54 9.62 9.24
C LEU A 9 -3.52 8.48 9.29
N LEU A 10 -2.73 8.43 10.37
CA LEU A 10 -1.73 7.36 10.56
C LEU A 10 -2.39 5.97 10.61
N ARG A 11 -3.48 5.82 11.38
CA ARG A 11 -4.26 4.57 11.41
C ARG A 11 -4.76 4.18 10.05
N GLY A 12 -5.38 5.09 9.29
CA GLY A 12 -5.89 4.76 7.95
C GLY A 12 -4.81 4.21 7.00
N ALA A 13 -3.56 4.68 7.12
CA ALA A 13 -2.43 4.16 6.34
C ALA A 13 -1.93 2.80 6.84
N ILE A 14 -1.95 2.57 8.16
CA ILE A 14 -1.51 1.33 8.83
C ILE A 14 -2.57 0.23 8.73
N ASP A 15 -3.86 0.58 8.68
CA ASP A 15 -5.02 -0.30 8.64
C ASP A 15 -4.94 -1.33 7.51
N THR A 16 -4.28 -0.99 6.39
CA THR A 16 -4.06 -1.93 5.28
C THR A 16 -3.20 -3.12 5.71
N LEU A 17 -2.09 -2.88 6.42
CA LEU A 17 -1.19 -3.93 6.91
C LEU A 17 -1.80 -4.67 8.08
N ASP A 18 -2.46 -3.96 8.99
CA ASP A 18 -3.16 -4.56 10.13
C ASP A 18 -4.30 -5.46 9.68
N TYR A 19 -5.04 -5.07 8.63
CA TYR A 19 -6.04 -5.92 8.00
C TYR A 19 -5.42 -7.25 7.54
N TYR A 20 -4.30 -7.23 6.82
CA TYR A 20 -3.68 -8.47 6.35
C TYR A 20 -3.08 -9.29 7.48
N LYS A 21 -2.44 -8.65 8.46
CA LYS A 21 -1.95 -9.34 9.65
C LYS A 21 -3.08 -10.00 10.45
N ALA A 22 -4.24 -9.35 10.57
CA ALA A 22 -5.39 -9.92 11.27
C ALA A 22 -6.03 -11.08 10.49
N ASN A 23 -6.15 -10.97 9.17
CA ASN A 23 -6.80 -11.99 8.34
C ASN A 23 -5.89 -13.17 8.01
N LEU A 24 -4.58 -12.96 7.91
CA LEU A 24 -3.59 -13.97 7.50
C LEU A 24 -2.65 -14.38 8.65
N GLY A 25 -2.79 -13.78 9.83
CA GLY A 25 -2.02 -14.08 11.05
C GLY A 25 -0.66 -13.37 11.13
N SER A 26 0.02 -13.16 10.01
CA SER A 26 1.29 -12.43 9.96
C SER A 26 1.48 -11.70 8.64
N ILE A 27 2.42 -10.76 8.62
CA ILE A 27 2.86 -10.13 7.38
C ILE A 27 3.57 -11.14 6.47
N ASP A 28 4.30 -12.10 7.03
CA ASP A 28 4.99 -13.13 6.26
C ASP A 28 4.00 -14.05 5.52
N ASN A 29 2.86 -14.35 6.15
CA ASN A 29 1.79 -15.12 5.52
C ASN A 29 1.13 -14.34 4.38
N TYR A 30 1.04 -13.00 4.47
CA TYR A 30 0.61 -12.17 3.36
C TYR A 30 1.63 -12.15 2.22
N LEU A 31 2.91 -11.90 2.53
CA LEU A 31 3.97 -11.84 1.53
C LEU A 31 4.16 -13.18 0.82
N GLY A 32 4.05 -14.30 1.54
CA GLY A 32 4.13 -15.66 0.99
C GLY A 32 2.98 -16.05 0.05
N LYS A 33 1.95 -15.20 -0.12
CA LYS A 33 0.92 -15.40 -1.15
C LYS A 33 1.40 -15.01 -2.54
N PHE A 34 2.44 -14.20 -2.63
CA PHE A 34 3.04 -13.76 -3.88
C PHE A 34 4.36 -14.50 -4.08
N GLN A 35 4.62 -14.92 -5.31
CA GLN A 35 5.69 -15.83 -5.65
C GLN A 35 6.58 -15.24 -6.74
N ASP A 36 7.78 -15.80 -6.88
CA ASP A 36 8.75 -15.39 -7.88
C ASP A 36 8.80 -16.36 -9.08
N THR A 37 9.63 -16.03 -10.06
CA THR A 37 9.76 -16.83 -11.28
C THR A 37 10.31 -18.22 -10.99
N ALA A 38 11.19 -18.38 -9.99
CA ALA A 38 11.78 -19.67 -9.66
C ALA A 38 10.72 -20.62 -9.09
N TYR A 39 9.86 -20.11 -8.21
CA TYR A 39 8.69 -20.84 -7.72
C TYR A 39 7.80 -21.29 -8.88
N TYR A 40 7.37 -20.38 -9.76
CA TYR A 40 6.47 -20.73 -10.86
C TYR A 40 7.09 -21.68 -11.88
N ARG A 41 8.39 -21.57 -12.19
CA ARG A 41 9.12 -22.54 -13.03
C ARG A 41 9.06 -23.95 -12.46
N SER A 42 9.18 -24.09 -11.14
CA SER A 42 9.12 -25.38 -10.46
C SER A 42 7.69 -25.89 -10.24
N SER A 43 6.68 -25.03 -10.42
CA SER A 43 5.28 -25.38 -10.23
C SER A 43 4.77 -26.32 -11.33
N PRO A 44 4.00 -27.36 -11.00
CA PRO A 44 3.29 -28.20 -11.98
C PRO A 44 2.46 -27.40 -12.99
N CYS A 45 1.95 -26.22 -12.61
CA CYS A 45 1.14 -25.37 -13.48
C CYS A 45 1.86 -24.88 -14.74
N PHE A 46 3.19 -24.79 -14.70
CA PHE A 46 4.02 -24.36 -15.83
C PHE A 46 4.91 -25.50 -16.35
N ASN A 47 4.58 -26.74 -16.00
CA ASN A 47 5.26 -27.95 -16.47
C ASN A 47 4.31 -28.87 -17.25
N PRO A 48 4.82 -29.85 -18.03
CA PRO A 48 4.00 -30.75 -18.83
C PRO A 48 2.97 -31.59 -18.05
N GLY A 49 3.16 -31.74 -16.73
CA GLY A 49 2.26 -32.46 -15.84
C GLY A 49 0.92 -31.75 -15.59
N GLY A 50 0.82 -30.46 -15.92
CA GLY A 50 -0.37 -29.65 -15.71
C GLY A 50 -0.55 -29.21 -14.26
N CYS A 51 -1.41 -28.21 -14.09
CA CYS A 51 -1.68 -27.58 -12.80
C CYS A 51 -2.71 -28.38 -11.99
N THR A 52 -2.43 -28.65 -10.71
CA THR A 52 -3.44 -29.21 -9.81
C THR A 52 -4.50 -28.17 -9.46
N ALA A 53 -5.67 -28.62 -8.97
CA ALA A 53 -6.72 -27.71 -8.53
C ALA A 53 -6.26 -26.79 -7.38
N ALA A 54 -5.40 -27.29 -6.49
CA ALA A 54 -4.87 -26.53 -5.35
C ALA A 54 -3.92 -25.41 -5.80
N GLU A 55 -3.04 -25.68 -6.77
CA GLU A 55 -2.12 -24.67 -7.29
C GLU A 55 -2.84 -23.62 -8.14
N TRP A 56 -3.84 -24.06 -8.94
CA TRP A 56 -4.74 -23.14 -9.62
C TRP A 56 -5.47 -22.22 -8.64
N ALA A 57 -5.92 -22.77 -7.51
CA ALA A 57 -6.53 -21.99 -6.46
C ALA A 57 -5.55 -21.00 -5.81
N ALA A 58 -4.29 -21.41 -5.58
CA ALA A 58 -3.25 -20.54 -5.02
C ALA A 58 -2.94 -19.34 -5.94
N ILE A 59 -2.80 -19.57 -7.26
CA ILE A 59 -2.60 -18.49 -8.26
C ILE A 59 -3.80 -17.53 -8.26
N LYS A 60 -5.03 -18.05 -8.24
CA LYS A 60 -6.23 -17.20 -8.17
C LYS A 60 -6.32 -16.42 -6.87
N ASP A 61 -5.89 -17.03 -5.76
CA ASP A 61 -5.86 -16.40 -4.44
C ASP A 61 -4.84 -15.26 -4.41
N SER A 62 -3.63 -15.43 -4.98
CA SER A 62 -2.62 -14.36 -5.08
C SER A 62 -3.13 -13.17 -5.91
N GLN A 63 -3.77 -13.45 -7.05
CA GLN A 63 -4.35 -12.43 -7.93
C GLN A 63 -5.48 -11.66 -7.24
N ARG A 64 -6.41 -12.38 -6.60
CA ARG A 64 -7.51 -11.77 -5.83
C ARG A 64 -6.96 -10.92 -4.70
N LEU A 65 -6.06 -11.46 -3.90
CA LEU A 65 -5.45 -10.77 -2.76
C LEU A 65 -4.68 -9.52 -3.21
N GLY A 66 -3.89 -9.61 -4.28
CA GLY A 66 -3.17 -8.48 -4.86
C GLY A 66 -4.12 -7.36 -5.31
N SER A 67 -5.22 -7.70 -5.97
CA SER A 67 -6.23 -6.72 -6.38
C SER A 67 -6.91 -6.05 -5.18
N GLU A 68 -7.34 -6.83 -4.19
CA GLU A 68 -7.94 -6.32 -2.96
C GLU A 68 -6.97 -5.41 -2.19
N ALA A 69 -5.69 -5.79 -2.13
CA ALA A 69 -4.66 -5.04 -1.45
C ALA A 69 -4.37 -3.72 -2.15
N GLN A 70 -4.22 -3.74 -3.48
CA GLN A 70 -4.04 -2.52 -4.27
C GLN A 70 -5.20 -1.56 -4.08
N LYS A 71 -6.44 -2.07 -4.13
CA LYS A 71 -7.64 -1.24 -3.94
C LYS A 71 -7.66 -0.62 -2.55
N ARG A 72 -7.43 -1.41 -1.50
CA ARG A 72 -7.43 -0.93 -0.12
C ARG A 72 -6.34 0.12 0.14
N ALA A 73 -5.11 -0.14 -0.31
CA ALA A 73 -4.00 0.79 -0.16
C ALA A 73 -4.25 2.11 -0.93
N THR A 74 -4.81 2.02 -2.14
CA THR A 74 -5.18 3.18 -2.95
C THR A 74 -6.30 3.99 -2.30
N ASP A 75 -7.33 3.33 -1.77
CA ASP A 75 -8.43 3.99 -1.05
C ASP A 75 -7.94 4.68 0.23
N ALA A 76 -7.02 4.05 0.95
CA ALA A 76 -6.37 4.65 2.12
C ALA A 76 -5.57 5.91 1.73
N LEU A 77 -4.82 5.87 0.63
CA LEU A 77 -4.11 7.03 0.09
C LEU A 77 -5.08 8.18 -0.24
N PHE A 78 -6.16 7.92 -0.98
CA PHE A 78 -7.13 8.95 -1.35
C PHE A 78 -7.86 9.54 -0.14
N ARG A 79 -8.28 8.71 0.82
CA ARG A 79 -8.85 9.20 2.08
C ARG A 79 -7.85 10.02 2.90
N GLY A 80 -6.56 9.68 2.81
CA GLY A 80 -5.49 10.46 3.41
C GLY A 80 -5.36 11.83 2.77
N LEU A 81 -5.34 11.90 1.44
CA LEU A 81 -5.26 13.15 0.67
C LEU A 81 -6.47 14.06 0.92
N ASP A 82 -7.67 13.49 0.99
CA ASP A 82 -8.91 14.20 1.33
C ASP A 82 -8.80 14.88 2.70
N ARG A 83 -8.42 14.14 3.74
CA ARG A 83 -8.18 14.70 5.08
C ARG A 83 -7.03 15.70 5.12
N GLN A 84 -5.99 15.51 4.30
CA GLN A 84 -4.90 16.47 4.20
C GLN A 84 -5.39 17.81 3.66
N GLN A 85 -6.32 17.81 2.70
CA GLN A 85 -6.89 19.04 2.17
C GLN A 85 -7.59 19.85 3.26
N ASP A 86 -8.40 19.19 4.10
CA ASP A 86 -9.04 19.82 5.25
C ASP A 86 -8.02 20.32 6.28
N ALA A 87 -7.00 19.52 6.57
CA ALA A 87 -5.94 19.87 7.50
C ALA A 87 -5.16 21.11 7.04
N MET A 88 -4.82 21.21 5.75
CA MET A 88 -4.12 22.37 5.20
C MET A 88 -4.91 23.67 5.35
N GLN A 89 -6.24 23.63 5.19
CA GLN A 89 -7.09 24.82 5.40
C GLN A 89 -7.15 25.23 6.86
N ALA A 90 -7.26 24.26 7.77
CA ALA A 90 -7.25 24.51 9.21
C ALA A 90 -5.90 25.08 9.67
N ASP A 91 -4.80 24.48 9.20
CA ASP A 91 -3.44 24.90 9.50
C ASP A 91 -3.16 26.32 9.02
N ALA A 92 -3.63 26.71 7.83
CA ALA A 92 -3.50 28.08 7.33
C ALA A 92 -4.20 29.10 8.24
N ARG A 93 -5.42 28.81 8.71
CA ARG A 93 -6.16 29.67 9.64
C ARG A 93 -5.45 29.76 10.99
N THR A 94 -4.99 28.63 11.52
CA THR A 94 -4.24 28.59 12.79
C THR A 94 -2.95 29.39 12.68
N LEU A 95 -2.21 29.25 11.57
CA LEU A 95 -0.97 29.98 11.33
C LEU A 95 -1.21 31.49 11.27
N GLN A 96 -2.27 31.94 10.58
CA GLN A 96 -2.64 33.36 10.55
C GLN A 96 -2.94 33.90 11.96
N HIS A 97 -3.67 33.13 12.77
CA HIS A 97 -3.99 33.52 14.14
C HIS A 97 -2.74 33.56 15.05
N LEU A 98 -1.85 32.57 14.93
CA LEU A 98 -0.60 32.54 15.69
C LEU A 98 0.31 33.71 15.32
N GLN A 99 0.40 34.05 14.03
CA GLN A 99 1.19 35.18 13.56
C GLN A 99 0.66 36.53 14.06
N SER A 100 -0.65 36.76 13.98
CA SER A 100 -1.24 38.01 14.48
C SER A 100 -1.08 38.14 15.99
N SER A 101 -1.26 37.04 16.73
CA SER A 101 -1.13 37.02 18.19
C SER A 101 0.32 37.20 18.64
N ALA A 102 1.28 36.64 17.91
CA ALA A 102 2.71 36.83 18.17
C ALA A 102 3.16 38.28 17.92
N GLN A 103 2.63 38.96 16.90
CA GLN A 103 2.92 40.38 16.61
C GLN A 103 2.41 41.32 17.71
N GLY A 104 1.30 40.97 18.37
CA GLY A 104 0.73 41.73 19.48
C GLY A 104 1.30 41.39 20.86
N ALA A 105 2.26 40.46 20.95
CA ALA A 105 2.81 40.02 22.22
C ALA A 105 3.67 41.13 22.86
N THR A 106 3.31 41.57 24.07
CA THR A 106 3.99 42.65 24.80
C THR A 106 5.05 42.14 25.77
N GLY A 107 5.03 40.84 26.11
CA GLY A 107 5.95 40.23 27.06
C GLY A 107 6.65 38.97 26.52
N GLN A 108 7.87 38.73 27.01
CA GLN A 108 8.71 37.60 26.60
C GLN A 108 8.04 36.23 26.85
N MET A 109 7.29 36.08 27.95
CA MET A 109 6.55 34.85 28.25
C MET A 109 5.43 34.59 27.24
N GLN A 110 4.70 35.63 26.81
CA GLN A 110 3.66 35.51 25.78
C GLN A 110 4.27 35.12 24.43
N ALA A 111 5.39 35.76 24.05
CA ALA A 111 6.12 35.43 22.83
C ALA A 111 6.62 33.96 22.81
N ILE A 112 7.16 33.46 23.93
CA ILE A 112 7.55 32.04 24.08
C ILE A 112 6.33 31.13 23.99
N GLY A 113 5.19 31.51 24.57
CA GLY A 113 3.94 30.77 24.46
C GLY A 113 3.51 30.57 23.00
N TYR A 114 3.51 31.63 22.19
CA TYR A 114 3.20 31.53 20.76
C TYR A 114 4.25 30.73 19.98
N ALA A 115 5.54 30.85 20.32
CA ALA A 115 6.59 30.04 19.71
C ALA A 115 6.38 28.53 19.96
N ASN A 116 6.01 28.15 21.19
CA ASN A 116 5.68 26.76 21.53
C ASN A 116 4.43 26.26 20.78
N GLN A 117 3.41 27.11 20.62
CA GLN A 117 2.23 26.77 19.82
C GLN A 117 2.58 26.56 18.35
N LEU A 118 3.41 27.44 17.77
CA LEU A 118 3.88 27.30 16.39
C LEU A 118 4.71 26.03 16.20
N ALA A 119 5.63 25.73 17.11
CA ALA A 119 6.41 24.50 17.08
C ALA A 119 5.51 23.25 17.17
N SER A 120 4.47 23.31 18.00
CA SER A 120 3.47 22.25 18.10
C SER A 120 2.68 22.07 16.81
N GLN A 121 2.31 23.16 16.12
CA GLN A 121 1.68 23.09 14.80
C GLN A 121 2.61 22.44 13.76
N GLN A 122 3.88 22.83 13.72
CA GLN A 122 4.86 22.26 12.80
C GLN A 122 5.08 20.76 13.05
N ALA A 123 5.16 20.33 14.32
CA ALA A 123 5.27 18.92 14.66
C ALA A 123 4.04 18.12 14.18
N ASN A 124 2.83 18.68 14.30
CA ASN A 124 1.63 18.07 13.76
C ASN A 124 1.66 17.95 12.23
N GLN A 125 2.09 18.99 11.52
CA GLN A 125 2.24 18.96 10.06
C GLN A 125 3.22 17.89 9.59
N LEU A 126 4.37 17.75 10.26
CA LEU A 126 5.34 16.71 9.95
C LEU A 126 4.77 15.29 10.14
N LEU A 127 3.96 15.08 11.18
CA LEU A 127 3.29 13.80 11.39
C LEU A 127 2.23 13.50 10.32
N GLN A 128 1.47 14.51 9.88
CA GLN A 128 0.53 14.36 8.76
C GLN A 128 1.25 14.00 7.45
N ILE A 129 2.33 14.72 7.12
CA ILE A 129 3.17 14.42 5.95
C ILE A 129 3.73 13.01 6.04
N ARG A 130 4.24 12.59 7.20
CA ARG A 130 4.72 11.22 7.41
C ARG A 130 3.62 10.19 7.18
N GLY A 131 2.39 10.46 7.64
CA GLY A 131 1.23 9.59 7.39
C GLY A 131 0.93 9.42 5.91
N LEU A 132 0.93 10.51 5.14
CA LEU A 132 0.71 10.47 3.68
C LEU A 132 1.83 9.74 2.95
N LEU A 133 3.09 9.95 3.34
CA LEU A 133 4.23 9.25 2.75
C LEU A 133 4.15 7.74 2.99
N ILE A 134 3.73 7.32 4.19
CA ILE A 134 3.50 5.90 4.49
C ILE A 134 2.36 5.35 3.62
N ALA A 135 1.24 6.07 3.49
CA ALA A 135 0.13 5.64 2.63
C ALA A 135 0.55 5.51 1.16
N GLN A 136 1.33 6.47 0.65
CA GLN A 136 1.87 6.43 -0.70
C GLN A 136 2.82 5.24 -0.91
N GLN A 137 3.77 5.04 0.01
CA GLN A 137 4.70 3.92 -0.05
C GLN A 137 3.96 2.58 0.01
N ASN A 138 2.92 2.46 0.84
CA ASN A 138 2.08 1.27 0.92
C ASN A 138 1.37 0.99 -0.42
N ALA A 139 0.75 2.00 -1.02
CA ALA A 139 0.08 1.86 -2.32
C ALA A 139 1.05 1.42 -3.43
N ILE A 140 2.25 2.00 -3.48
CA ILE A 140 3.29 1.64 -4.45
C ILE A 140 3.80 0.22 -4.20
N ALA A 141 4.17 -0.11 -2.96
CA ALA A 141 4.70 -1.42 -2.60
C ALA A 141 3.70 -2.54 -2.91
N THR A 142 2.44 -2.35 -2.53
CA THR A 142 1.37 -3.31 -2.80
C THR A 142 1.12 -3.51 -4.29
N ARG A 143 1.15 -2.43 -5.07
CA ARG A 143 1.07 -2.51 -6.53
C ARG A 143 2.23 -3.30 -7.12
N ASN A 144 3.45 -2.96 -6.73
CA ASN A 144 4.67 -3.60 -7.23
C ASN A 144 4.72 -5.08 -6.85
N GLN A 145 4.26 -5.45 -5.66
CA GLN A 145 4.22 -6.85 -5.22
C GLN A 145 3.33 -7.72 -6.13
N ALA A 146 2.12 -7.26 -6.43
CA ALA A 146 1.20 -7.99 -7.30
C ALA A 146 1.62 -7.94 -8.78
N LEU A 147 2.29 -6.86 -9.22
CA LEU A 147 2.90 -6.82 -10.55
C LEU A 147 4.04 -7.83 -10.67
N ALA A 148 4.94 -7.90 -9.68
CA ALA A 148 6.05 -8.84 -9.68
C ALA A 148 5.57 -10.30 -9.71
N ASP A 149 4.53 -10.64 -8.94
CA ASP A 149 3.91 -11.97 -8.98
C ASP A 149 3.35 -12.31 -10.37
N ARG A 150 2.69 -11.34 -11.02
CA ARG A 150 2.15 -11.51 -12.36
C ARG A 150 3.26 -11.64 -13.41
N GLU A 151 4.27 -10.79 -13.36
CA GLU A 151 5.43 -10.84 -14.26
C GLU A 151 6.17 -12.18 -14.11
N ALA A 152 6.24 -12.72 -12.89
CA ALA A 152 6.80 -14.03 -12.63
C ALA A 152 5.98 -15.17 -13.27
N GLN A 153 4.65 -15.11 -13.20
CA GLN A 153 3.76 -16.05 -13.89
C GLN A 153 3.93 -15.95 -15.42
N GLU A 154 3.97 -14.73 -15.97
CA GLU A 154 4.14 -14.48 -17.40
C GLU A 154 5.50 -14.98 -17.91
N ALA A 155 6.56 -14.79 -17.14
CA ALA A 155 7.90 -15.29 -17.46
C ALA A 155 7.94 -16.83 -17.49
N ALA A 156 7.38 -17.50 -16.48
CA ALA A 156 7.30 -18.96 -16.42
C ALA A 156 6.45 -19.52 -17.57
N ALA A 157 5.30 -18.90 -17.86
CA ALA A 157 4.45 -19.27 -18.99
C ALA A 157 5.17 -19.10 -20.34
N GLY A 158 5.88 -18.00 -20.52
CA GLY A 158 6.61 -17.68 -21.74
C GLY A 158 7.81 -18.60 -21.98
N GLU A 159 8.46 -19.08 -20.94
CA GLU A 159 9.48 -20.13 -21.04
C GLU A 159 8.88 -21.47 -21.46
N GLN A 160 7.77 -21.87 -20.82
CA GLN A 160 7.11 -23.12 -21.17
C GLN A 160 6.62 -23.12 -22.63
N LEU A 161 6.03 -22.01 -23.08
CA LEU A 161 5.61 -21.84 -24.47
C LEU A 161 6.77 -21.98 -25.46
N ARG A 162 7.95 -21.43 -25.14
CA ARG A 162 9.15 -21.51 -25.98
C ARG A 162 9.87 -22.85 -25.89
N SER A 163 9.73 -23.57 -24.77
CA SER A 163 10.27 -24.92 -24.59
C SER A 163 9.48 -25.99 -25.37
N GLY A 164 8.29 -25.64 -25.86
CA GLY A 164 7.37 -26.55 -26.52
C GLY A 164 7.99 -27.28 -27.71
N THR A 165 8.18 -28.59 -27.56
CA THR A 165 8.30 -29.51 -28.69
C THR A 165 6.93 -29.64 -29.34
N PHE A 166 6.85 -29.38 -30.65
CA PHE A 166 5.61 -29.51 -31.42
C PHE A 166 5.04 -30.93 -31.28
N ARG A 167 3.85 -31.07 -30.70
CA ARG A 167 3.05 -32.30 -30.75
C ARG A 167 1.91 -32.11 -31.73
N SER A 168 2.01 -32.77 -32.88
CA SER A 168 0.91 -32.89 -33.85
C SER A 168 -0.35 -33.39 -33.15
N SER A 169 -1.49 -32.74 -33.38
CA SER A 169 -2.77 -33.31 -32.96
C SER A 169 -2.98 -34.66 -33.65
N THR A 170 -3.62 -35.61 -32.96
CA THR A 170 -4.05 -36.88 -33.58
C THR A 170 -5.04 -36.56 -34.68
N GLY A 171 -4.67 -36.83 -35.93
CA GLY A 171 -5.51 -36.56 -37.09
C GLY A 171 -6.86 -37.23 -36.92
N ARG A 172 -7.95 -36.45 -36.92
CA ARG A 172 -9.30 -36.99 -37.06
C ARG A 172 -9.47 -37.39 -38.52
N THR A 173 -9.57 -38.69 -38.77
CA THR A 173 -10.10 -39.21 -40.04
C THR A 173 -11.61 -38.98 -40.05
N TRP A 174 -12.09 -38.26 -41.07
CA TRP A 174 -13.51 -38.03 -41.35
C TRP A 174 -14.12 -39.23 -42.06
#